data_AF-A0A1G1WG84-F1
#
_entry.id   AF-A0A1G1WG84-F1
#
_cell.length_a   1.000
_cell.length_b   1.000
_cell.length_c   1.000
_cell.angle_alpha   90.00
_cell.angle_beta   90.00
_cell.angle_gamma   90.00
#
_symmetry.space_group_name_H-M   'P 1'
#
loop_
_entity.id
_entity.type
_entity.pdbx_description
1 polymer ?
#
loop_
_entity_poly.entity_id
_entity_poly.type
_entity_poly.pdbx_seq_one_letter_code
_entity_poly.pdbx_strand_id
1 'polypeptide(L)'
;MENRVTQLLIILFIFLSILAAALAIRNQFIESDLQDRRISYQLQIQTLDRELEARAAEKEVLRQPKQAGSSTSDDATAIKIAVSKKLGKAESELGIQISKQTSKHAKGFINAKDDTGGGYWLATKTDSGWIIVYDGQATPNCSQVDSYEFPTDMVPECIDDTGNAVER
;
A
#
# COMPACT_ATOMS: atom_id res chain seq x y z
N MET A 1 89.33 10.56 -3.57
CA MET A 1 88.24 9.80 -4.23
C MET A 1 87.00 9.68 -3.33
N GLU A 2 87.17 9.45 -2.03
CA GLU A 2 86.10 9.26 -1.03
C GLU A 2 84.97 10.30 -1.04
N ASN A 3 85.29 11.61 -1.02
CA ASN A 3 84.28 12.67 -0.96
C ASN A 3 83.34 12.69 -2.19
N ARG A 4 83.83 12.32 -3.37
CA ARG A 4 82.97 12.25 -4.58
C ARG A 4 82.03 11.06 -4.55
N VAL A 5 82.46 9.93 -3.96
CA VAL A 5 81.62 8.74 -3.79
C VAL A 5 80.52 9.02 -2.75
N THR A 6 80.87 9.62 -1.61
CA THR A 6 79.90 10.02 -0.58
C THR A 6 78.87 11.02 -1.12
N GLN A 7 79.30 12.02 -1.90
CA GLN A 7 78.39 12.98 -2.54
C GLN A 7 77.43 12.30 -3.54
N LEU A 8 77.91 11.38 -4.37
CA LEU A 8 77.07 10.62 -5.30
C LEU A 8 76.05 9.73 -4.58
N LEU A 9 76.43 9.11 -3.47
CA LEU A 9 75.52 8.31 -2.66
C LEU A 9 74.41 9.17 -2.05
N ILE A 10 74.75 10.34 -1.49
CA ILE A 10 73.76 11.29 -0.94
C ILE A 10 72.77 11.73 -2.01
N ILE A 11 73.27 12.09 -3.20
CA ILE A 11 72.42 12.49 -4.33
C ILE A 11 71.50 11.34 -4.74
N LEU A 12 72.01 10.12 -4.84
CA LEU A 12 71.21 8.93 -5.17
C LEU A 12 70.13 8.67 -4.11
N PHE A 13 70.45 8.77 -2.83
CA PHE A 13 69.47 8.63 -1.75
C PHE A 13 68.35 9.68 -1.86
N ILE A 14 68.70 10.94 -2.10
CA ILE A 14 67.71 12.01 -2.29
C ILE A 14 66.80 11.71 -3.48
N PHE A 15 67.37 11.30 -4.63
CA PHE A 15 66.59 10.93 -5.81
C PHE A 15 65.66 9.74 -5.55
N LEU A 16 66.14 8.71 -4.85
CA LEU A 16 65.33 7.54 -4.50
C LEU A 16 64.19 7.92 -3.54
N SER A 17 64.45 8.79 -2.56
CA SER A 17 63.41 9.29 -1.65
C SER A 17 62.34 10.11 -2.39
N ILE A 18 62.74 10.99 -3.31
CA ILE A 18 61.81 11.78 -4.13
C ILE A 18 60.98 10.87 -5.03
N LEU A 19 61.61 9.88 -5.66
CA LEU A 19 60.92 8.91 -6.52
C LEU A 19 59.89 8.09 -5.73
N ALA A 20 60.26 7.61 -4.54
CA ALA A 20 59.36 6.88 -3.67
C ALA A 20 58.16 7.74 -3.21
N ALA A 21 58.40 9.00 -2.84
CA ALA A 21 57.34 9.94 -2.47
C ALA A 21 56.39 10.21 -3.66
N ALA A 22 56.92 10.42 -4.85
CA ALA A 22 56.13 10.63 -6.06
C ALA A 22 55.26 9.40 -6.41
N LEU A 23 55.80 8.19 -6.22
CA LEU A 23 55.06 6.95 -6.44
C LEU A 23 53.93 6.78 -5.40
N ALA A 24 54.21 7.09 -4.13
CA ALA A 24 53.23 7.03 -3.05
C ALA A 24 52.08 8.03 -3.26
N ILE A 25 52.38 9.27 -3.66
CA ILE A 25 51.37 10.29 -3.98
C ILE A 25 50.49 9.85 -5.14
N ARG A 26 51.09 9.29 -6.22
CA ARG A 26 50.32 8.73 -7.35
C ARG A 26 49.42 7.59 -6.90
N ASN A 27 49.90 6.67 -6.07
CA ASN A 27 49.10 5.56 -5.56
C ASN A 27 47.94 6.05 -4.69
N GLN A 28 48.19 7.00 -3.79
CA GLN A 28 47.14 7.61 -2.95
C GLN A 28 46.06 8.30 -3.79
N PHE A 29 46.45 9.04 -4.84
CA PHE A 29 45.50 9.69 -5.74
C PHE A 29 44.63 8.69 -6.52
N ILE A 30 45.23 7.57 -6.94
CA ILE A 30 44.48 6.48 -7.59
C ILE A 30 43.49 5.84 -6.61
N GLU A 31 43.92 5.58 -5.37
CA GLU A 31 43.04 5.03 -4.32
C GLU A 31 41.86 5.95 -4.01
N SER A 32 42.07 7.28 -3.95
CA SER A 32 40.99 8.24 -3.73
C SER A 32 39.98 8.25 -4.88
N ASP A 33 40.43 8.25 -6.15
CA ASP A 33 39.53 8.19 -7.32
C ASP A 33 38.70 6.89 -7.33
N LEU A 34 39.32 5.76 -6.96
CA LEU A 34 38.63 4.48 -6.84
C LEU A 34 37.61 4.47 -5.69
N GLN A 35 37.92 5.14 -4.57
CA GLN A 35 36.99 5.30 -3.45
C GLN A 35 35.78 6.15 -3.84
N ASP A 36 35.99 7.27 -4.54
CA ASP A 36 34.92 8.15 -5.01
C ASP A 36 34.00 7.45 -6.00
N ARG A 37 34.57 6.70 -6.97
CA ARG A 37 33.77 5.86 -7.87
C ARG A 37 32.96 4.82 -7.10
N ARG A 38 33.56 4.15 -6.11
CA ARG A 38 32.86 3.16 -5.27
C ARG A 38 31.68 3.79 -4.54
N ILE A 39 31.88 4.95 -3.92
CA ILE A 39 30.82 5.68 -3.21
C ILE A 39 29.70 6.06 -4.17
N SER A 40 30.06 6.58 -5.36
CA SER A 40 29.09 6.92 -6.41
C SER A 40 28.24 5.71 -6.81
N TYR A 41 28.88 4.56 -7.08
CA TYR A 41 28.15 3.33 -7.39
C TYR A 41 27.30 2.83 -6.21
N GLN A 42 27.80 2.89 -4.98
CA GLN A 42 27.04 2.49 -3.80
C GLN A 42 25.80 3.38 -3.61
N LEU A 43 25.93 4.69 -3.85
CA LEU A 43 24.80 5.62 -3.79
C LEU A 43 23.80 5.34 -4.92
N GLN A 44 24.28 5.00 -6.11
CA GLN A 44 23.42 4.60 -7.23
C GLN A 44 22.68 3.28 -6.93
N ILE A 45 23.34 2.31 -6.32
CA ILE A 45 22.71 1.05 -5.89
C ILE A 45 21.67 1.34 -4.81
N GLN A 46 22.00 2.14 -3.80
CA GLN A 46 21.07 2.49 -2.72
C GLN A 46 19.84 3.27 -3.23
N THR A 47 20.02 4.16 -4.19
CA THR A 47 18.90 4.88 -4.81
C THR A 47 18.06 3.95 -5.67
N LEU A 48 18.69 3.05 -6.43
CA LEU A 48 17.97 2.03 -7.19
C LEU A 48 17.22 1.06 -6.28
N ASP A 49 17.78 0.67 -5.13
CA ASP A 49 17.11 -0.17 -4.13
C ASP A 49 15.91 0.55 -3.55
N ARG A 50 16.02 1.84 -3.19
CA ARG A 50 14.86 2.65 -2.75
C ARG A 50 13.82 2.82 -3.84
N GLU A 51 14.22 3.00 -5.10
CA GLU A 51 13.29 3.06 -6.22
C GLU A 51 12.63 1.70 -6.50
N LEU A 52 13.36 0.60 -6.33
CA LEU A 52 12.85 -0.75 -6.49
C LEU A 52 11.92 -1.12 -5.34
N GLU A 53 12.22 -0.72 -4.10
CA GLU A 53 11.34 -0.80 -2.94
C GLU A 53 10.10 0.07 -3.12
N ALA A 54 10.24 1.31 -3.61
CA ALA A 54 9.11 2.19 -3.89
C ALA A 54 8.23 1.62 -5.02
N ARG A 55 8.83 1.08 -6.09
CA ARG A 55 8.11 0.40 -7.18
C ARG A 55 7.55 -0.95 -6.73
N ALA A 56 8.18 -1.65 -5.79
CA ALA A 56 7.66 -2.88 -5.21
C ALA A 56 6.48 -2.58 -4.29
N ALA A 57 6.56 -1.53 -3.47
CA ALA A 57 5.45 -1.00 -2.70
C ALA A 57 4.32 -0.50 -3.61
N GLU A 58 4.62 0.18 -4.72
CA GLU A 58 3.63 0.59 -5.72
C GLU A 58 3.01 -0.60 -6.45
N LYS A 59 3.80 -1.63 -6.79
CA LYS A 59 3.30 -2.88 -7.38
C LYS A 59 2.55 -3.75 -6.37
N GLU A 60 2.87 -3.67 -5.09
CA GLU A 60 2.11 -4.27 -4.01
C GLU A 60 0.78 -3.54 -3.81
N VAL A 61 0.77 -2.21 -3.96
CA VAL A 61 -0.45 -1.40 -4.08
C VAL A 61 -1.26 -1.72 -5.35
N LEU A 62 -0.62 -2.14 -6.45
CA LEU A 62 -1.30 -2.55 -7.70
C LEU A 62 -1.73 -4.03 -7.71
N ARG A 63 -1.06 -4.90 -6.93
CA ARG A 63 -1.44 -6.30 -6.69
C ARG A 63 -2.45 -6.44 -5.56
N GLN A 64 -2.56 -5.43 -4.68
CA GLN A 64 -3.79 -5.16 -3.99
C GLN A 64 -4.83 -4.73 -5.04
N PRO A 65 -6.09 -5.19 -4.92
CA PRO A 65 -7.14 -4.64 -5.77
C PRO A 65 -7.13 -3.13 -5.52
N LYS A 66 -7.06 -2.35 -6.60
CA LYS A 66 -7.20 -0.88 -6.63
C LYS A 66 -8.30 -0.45 -5.65
N GLN A 67 -7.90 -0.11 -4.42
CA GLN A 67 -8.76 0.43 -3.39
C GLN A 67 -8.42 1.90 -3.23
N ALA A 68 -9.23 2.74 -3.89
CA ALA A 68 -9.64 3.95 -3.20
C ALA A 68 -10.27 3.50 -1.87
N GLY A 69 -9.77 4.00 -0.74
CA GLY A 69 -10.27 3.69 0.60
C GLY A 69 -9.26 2.96 1.47
N SER A 70 -8.42 3.73 2.18
CA SER A 70 -7.64 3.26 3.32
C SER A 70 -8.56 2.57 4.35
N SER A 71 -8.10 1.41 4.86
CA SER A 71 -8.62 0.62 6.02
C SER A 71 -9.66 -0.50 5.78
N THR A 72 -9.34 -1.58 5.07
CA THR A 72 -10.26 -2.73 4.96
C THR A 72 -10.53 -3.45 6.29
N SER A 73 -9.57 -3.53 7.23
CA SER A 73 -9.81 -4.13 8.55
C SER A 73 -10.71 -3.26 9.43
N ASP A 74 -10.47 -1.94 9.41
CA ASP A 74 -11.19 -1.01 10.28
C ASP A 74 -12.57 -0.72 9.70
N ASP A 75 -12.68 -0.58 8.38
CA ASP A 75 -13.96 -0.49 7.70
C ASP A 75 -14.77 -1.78 7.87
N ALA A 76 -14.18 -2.97 7.73
CA ALA A 76 -14.91 -4.21 7.96
C ALA A 76 -15.44 -4.30 9.41
N THR A 77 -14.65 -3.84 10.37
CA THR A 77 -15.06 -3.76 11.78
C THR A 77 -16.18 -2.72 11.96
N ALA A 78 -16.02 -1.52 11.41
CA ALA A 78 -17.02 -0.46 11.48
C ALA A 78 -18.34 -0.85 10.78
N ILE A 79 -18.28 -1.58 9.66
CA ILE A 79 -19.45 -2.12 8.97
C ILE A 79 -20.17 -3.14 9.87
N LYS A 80 -19.45 -4.07 10.50
CA LYS A 80 -20.05 -5.05 11.42
C LYS A 80 -20.71 -4.40 12.63
N ILE A 81 -20.08 -3.37 13.19
CA ILE A 81 -20.65 -2.54 14.26
C ILE A 81 -21.93 -1.85 13.75
N ALA A 82 -21.91 -1.29 12.54
CA ALA A 82 -23.07 -0.61 11.95
C ALA A 82 -24.25 -1.57 11.71
N VAL A 83 -23.99 -2.79 11.19
CA VAL A 83 -25.01 -3.85 11.03
C VAL A 83 -25.59 -4.23 12.38
N SER A 84 -24.75 -4.52 13.37
CA SER A 84 -25.18 -4.93 14.72
C SER A 84 -26.02 -3.85 15.40
N LYS A 85 -25.60 -2.59 15.28
CA LYS A 85 -26.35 -1.43 15.78
C LYS A 85 -27.70 -1.27 15.08
N LYS A 86 -27.75 -1.45 13.76
CA LYS A 86 -28.99 -1.36 12.96
C LYS A 86 -30.00 -2.43 13.37
N LEU A 87 -29.52 -3.67 13.60
CA LEU A 87 -30.36 -4.82 13.95
C LEU A 87 -30.65 -4.93 15.46
N GLY A 88 -29.96 -4.16 16.29
CA GLY A 88 -30.12 -4.20 17.76
C GLY A 88 -29.65 -5.51 18.40
N LYS A 89 -28.72 -6.24 17.76
CA LYS A 89 -28.16 -7.52 18.24
C LYS A 89 -26.65 -7.42 18.39
N ALA A 90 -26.06 -8.21 19.29
CA ALA A 90 -24.61 -8.24 19.44
C ALA A 90 -23.94 -8.91 18.22
N GLU A 91 -22.72 -8.48 17.88
CA GLU A 91 -21.93 -9.08 16.79
C GLU A 91 -21.76 -10.59 16.94
N SER A 92 -21.63 -11.10 18.17
CA SER A 92 -21.47 -12.53 18.46
C SER A 92 -22.70 -13.38 18.08
N GLU A 93 -23.89 -12.76 18.09
CA GLU A 93 -25.17 -13.36 17.75
C GLU A 93 -25.45 -13.33 16.24
N LEU A 94 -24.74 -12.48 15.50
CA LEU A 94 -24.92 -12.27 14.08
C LEU A 94 -23.77 -12.92 13.28
N GLY A 95 -24.08 -13.82 12.35
CA GLY A 95 -23.12 -14.29 11.35
C GLY A 95 -22.95 -13.28 10.22
N ILE A 96 -22.38 -12.10 10.50
CA ILE A 96 -22.21 -11.02 9.50
C ILE A 96 -21.08 -11.37 8.54
N GLN A 97 -21.41 -11.50 7.27
CA GLN A 97 -20.46 -11.74 6.19
C GLN A 97 -20.45 -10.57 5.22
N ILE A 98 -19.26 -10.01 4.94
CA ILE A 98 -19.07 -8.99 3.91
C ILE A 98 -18.74 -9.72 2.61
N SER A 99 -19.60 -9.59 1.59
CA SER A 99 -19.40 -10.26 0.29
C SER A 99 -18.73 -9.36 -0.74
N LYS A 100 -18.92 -8.04 -0.65
CA LYS A 100 -18.22 -7.06 -1.49
C LYS A 100 -18.11 -5.73 -0.77
N GLN A 101 -16.98 -5.05 -0.96
CA GLN A 101 -16.70 -3.75 -0.37
C GLN A 101 -15.82 -2.91 -1.31
N THR A 102 -16.11 -1.62 -1.38
CA THR A 102 -15.32 -0.56 -2.02
C THR A 102 -15.01 0.54 -0.99
N SER A 103 -14.43 1.66 -1.40
CA SER A 103 -14.25 2.84 -0.54
C SER A 103 -15.54 3.41 0.02
N LYS A 104 -16.63 3.28 -0.75
CA LYS A 104 -17.89 4.02 -0.53
C LYS A 104 -19.06 3.11 -0.24
N HIS A 105 -19.01 1.84 -0.66
CA HIS A 105 -20.13 0.91 -0.56
C HIS A 105 -19.69 -0.46 -0.06
N ALA A 106 -20.59 -1.13 0.64
CA ALA A 106 -20.41 -2.52 1.00
C ALA A 106 -21.74 -3.26 0.93
N LYS A 107 -21.67 -4.57 0.69
CA LYS A 107 -22.81 -5.46 0.81
C LYS A 107 -22.40 -6.79 1.41
N GLY A 108 -23.38 -7.48 1.93
CA GLY A 108 -23.14 -8.76 2.58
C GLY A 108 -24.40 -9.45 3.03
N PHE A 109 -24.22 -10.48 3.84
CA PHE A 109 -25.29 -11.35 4.33
C PHE A 109 -25.24 -11.45 5.84
N ILE A 110 -26.39 -11.76 6.43
CA ILE A 110 -26.52 -12.15 7.83
C ILE A 110 -26.92 -13.62 7.84
N ASN A 111 -26.02 -14.46 8.38
CA ASN A 111 -26.35 -15.81 8.77
C ASN A 111 -26.85 -15.73 10.21
N ALA A 112 -28.17 -15.65 10.41
CA ALA A 112 -28.73 -15.79 11.75
C ALA A 112 -28.45 -17.22 12.22
N LYS A 113 -27.72 -17.39 13.33
CA LYS A 113 -27.40 -18.73 13.88
C LYS A 113 -28.66 -19.46 14.37
N ASP A 114 -29.72 -18.71 14.68
CA ASP A 114 -30.91 -19.20 15.38
C ASP A 114 -32.23 -18.90 14.64
N ASP A 115 -32.20 -18.30 13.44
CA ASP A 115 -33.39 -17.84 12.71
C ASP A 115 -33.36 -18.34 11.25
N THR A 116 -34.49 -18.87 10.75
CA THR A 116 -34.60 -19.47 9.40
C THR A 116 -34.61 -18.43 8.27
N GLY A 117 -34.55 -17.14 8.58
CA GLY A 117 -34.50 -16.05 7.62
C GLY A 117 -33.13 -15.40 7.58
N GLY A 118 -32.24 -15.87 6.71
CA GLY A 118 -31.07 -15.10 6.31
C GLY A 118 -31.50 -13.86 5.51
N GLY A 119 -30.74 -12.78 5.56
CA GLY A 119 -31.00 -11.56 4.80
C GLY A 119 -29.70 -10.98 4.26
N TYR A 120 -29.81 -10.07 3.30
CA TYR A 120 -28.66 -9.28 2.84
C TYR A 120 -28.77 -7.85 3.36
N TRP A 121 -27.63 -7.15 3.36
CA TRP A 121 -27.55 -5.76 3.76
C TRP A 121 -26.71 -4.98 2.75
N LEU A 122 -27.00 -3.67 2.66
CA LEU A 122 -26.27 -2.69 1.89
C LEU A 122 -25.81 -1.56 2.83
N ALA A 123 -24.56 -1.16 2.72
CA ALA A 123 -23.96 -0.12 3.53
C ALA A 123 -23.23 0.90 2.65
N THR A 124 -23.19 2.14 3.12
CA THR A 124 -22.42 3.21 2.48
C THR A 124 -21.59 3.98 3.51
N LYS A 125 -20.45 4.51 3.08
CA LYS A 125 -19.56 5.33 3.89
C LYS A 125 -19.95 6.80 3.76
N THR A 126 -20.23 7.43 4.89
CA THR A 126 -20.50 8.88 5.02
C THR A 126 -19.37 9.56 5.77
N ASP A 127 -19.42 10.89 5.89
CA ASP A 127 -18.47 11.67 6.71
C ASP A 127 -18.49 11.25 8.19
N SER A 128 -19.60 10.67 8.66
CA SER A 128 -19.77 10.15 10.03
C SER A 128 -19.42 8.67 10.16
N GLY A 129 -18.91 8.04 9.10
CA GLY A 129 -18.61 6.61 9.04
C GLY A 129 -19.65 5.79 8.28
N TRP A 130 -19.58 4.47 8.46
CA TRP A 130 -20.45 3.51 7.77
C TRP A 130 -21.87 3.51 8.33
N ILE A 131 -22.86 3.52 7.44
CA ILE A 131 -24.27 3.38 7.77
C ILE A 131 -24.90 2.24 6.96
N ILE A 132 -25.90 1.58 7.53
CA ILE A 132 -26.71 0.58 6.83
C ILE A 132 -27.85 1.29 6.12
N VAL A 133 -27.83 1.21 4.80
CA VAL A 133 -28.86 1.78 3.94
C VAL A 133 -30.04 0.83 3.86
N TYR A 134 -29.78 -0.46 3.66
CA TYR A 134 -30.80 -1.50 3.52
C TYR A 134 -30.42 -2.76 4.29
N ASP A 135 -31.41 -3.44 4.86
CA ASP A 135 -31.31 -4.76 5.46
C ASP A 135 -32.63 -5.52 5.24
N GLY A 136 -32.56 -6.76 4.72
CA GLY A 136 -33.75 -7.55 4.46
C GLY A 136 -33.58 -8.69 3.46
N GLN A 137 -34.70 -9.37 3.17
CA GLN A 137 -34.77 -10.45 2.18
C GLN A 137 -35.33 -9.99 0.82
N ALA A 138 -36.03 -8.86 0.78
CA ALA A 138 -36.64 -8.34 -0.43
C ALA A 138 -35.63 -7.56 -1.31
N THR A 139 -36.01 -7.29 -2.55
CA THR A 139 -35.30 -6.35 -3.43
C THR A 139 -35.48 -4.92 -2.89
N PRO A 140 -34.44 -4.07 -2.86
CA PRO A 140 -34.55 -2.73 -2.28
C PRO A 140 -35.22 -1.77 -3.28
N ASN A 141 -35.77 -0.67 -2.80
CA ASN A 141 -36.36 0.34 -3.68
C ASN A 141 -35.26 1.11 -4.43
N CYS A 142 -35.51 1.46 -5.70
CA CYS A 142 -34.57 2.22 -6.53
C CYS A 142 -34.22 3.57 -5.89
N SER A 143 -35.23 4.29 -5.40
CA SER A 143 -35.07 5.57 -4.71
C SER A 143 -34.13 5.49 -3.50
N GLN A 144 -34.10 4.35 -2.81
CA GLN A 144 -33.21 4.13 -1.67
C GLN A 144 -31.77 3.87 -2.12
N VAL A 145 -31.53 3.06 -3.15
CA VAL A 145 -30.17 2.71 -3.59
C VAL A 145 -29.52 3.79 -4.46
N ASP A 146 -30.31 4.50 -5.26
CA ASP A 146 -29.83 5.57 -6.14
C ASP A 146 -29.42 6.81 -5.33
N SER A 147 -30.13 7.10 -4.23
CA SER A 147 -29.78 8.21 -3.32
C SER A 147 -28.38 8.08 -2.72
N TYR A 148 -27.81 6.86 -2.70
CA TYR A 148 -26.47 6.60 -2.21
C TYR A 148 -25.51 6.15 -3.32
N GLU A 149 -25.93 6.23 -4.59
CA GLU A 149 -25.11 5.91 -5.77
C GLU A 149 -24.53 4.48 -5.74
N PHE A 150 -25.30 3.48 -5.31
CA PHE A 150 -24.82 2.10 -5.32
C PHE A 150 -24.53 1.65 -6.77
N PRO A 151 -23.37 1.02 -7.04
CA PRO A 151 -23.05 0.55 -8.37
C PRO A 151 -23.94 -0.64 -8.76
N THR A 152 -24.22 -0.77 -10.06
CA THR A 152 -25.08 -1.82 -10.63
C THR A 152 -24.50 -3.22 -10.40
N ASP A 153 -23.17 -3.33 -10.30
CA ASP A 153 -22.49 -4.58 -9.95
C ASP A 153 -22.67 -5.01 -8.46
N MET A 154 -23.24 -4.15 -7.62
CA MET A 154 -23.65 -4.48 -6.25
C MET A 154 -25.15 -4.68 -6.14
N VAL A 155 -25.92 -3.80 -6.80
CA VAL A 155 -27.38 -3.81 -6.85
C VAL A 155 -27.79 -3.73 -8.33
N PRO A 156 -27.90 -4.88 -9.02
CA PRO A 156 -28.23 -4.91 -10.46
C PRO A 156 -29.72 -4.67 -10.71
N GLU A 157 -30.56 -4.83 -9.69
CA GLU A 157 -32.01 -4.75 -9.79
C GLU A 157 -32.57 -4.05 -8.54
N CYS A 158 -33.64 -3.28 -8.73
CA CYS A 158 -34.36 -2.59 -7.65
C CYS A 158 -35.87 -2.54 -7.95
N ILE A 159 -36.67 -2.19 -6.95
CA ILE A 159 -38.11 -1.96 -7.10
C ILE A 159 -38.37 -0.48 -7.39
N ASP A 160 -39.02 -0.17 -8.51
CA ASP A 160 -39.41 1.19 -8.87
C ASP A 160 -40.61 1.69 -8.04
N ASP A 161 -40.97 2.96 -8.19
CA ASP A 161 -42.06 3.58 -7.42
C ASP A 161 -43.45 2.98 -7.76
N THR A 162 -43.55 2.17 -8.82
CA THR A 162 -44.76 1.46 -9.22
C THR A 162 -44.81 0.02 -8.70
N GLY A 163 -43.77 -0.42 -7.98
CA GLY A 163 -43.67 -1.75 -7.42
C GLY A 163 -43.12 -2.81 -8.39
N ASN A 164 -42.61 -2.40 -9.54
CA ASN A 164 -42.04 -3.31 -10.52
C ASN A 164 -40.53 -3.43 -10.33
N ALA A 165 -40.01 -4.64 -10.56
CA ALA A 165 -38.58 -4.87 -10.52
C ALA A 165 -37.94 -4.44 -11.85
N VAL A 166 -36.92 -3.61 -11.76
CA VAL A 166 -36.23 -3.00 -12.91
C VAL A 166 -34.72 -3.21 -12.80
N GLU A 167 -34.08 -3.45 -13.94
CA GLU A 167 -32.62 -3.55 -14.07
C GLU A 167 -31.99 -2.16 -14.02
N ARG A 168 -30.82 -2.05 -13.38
CA ARG A 168 -30.05 -0.80 -13.19
C ARG A 168 -28.80 -0.74 -14.05
#